data_AF-U6DXU3-F1
#
_entry.id   AF-U6DXU3-F1
#
_cell.length_a   1.000
_cell.length_b   1.000
_cell.length_c   1.000
_cell.angle_alpha   90.00
_cell.angle_beta   90.00
_cell.angle_gamma   90.00
#
_symmetry.space_group_name_H-M   'P 1'
#
loop_
_entity.id
_entity.type
_entity.pdbx_description
1 polymer ?
#
loop_
_entity_poly.entity_id
_entity_poly.type
_entity_poly.pdbx_seq_one_letter_code
_entity_poly.pdbx_strand_id
1 'polypeptide(L)'
;MASAAEGDVGTVAELAKVLRFGFEELSLNKLATSLGASEQALRLIISIFMGYPLAVFYRRYLFFKDTYLIHLFHTFTGLSIAYFNFGNQLYHSLLCIVLQFLILRLMGRTVTAVLTTYCFQMAYLLAGYYYTATGNYDIKWTMPHCVLTLKLIG
;
A
#
# COMPACT_ATOMS: atom_id res chain seq x y z
N MET A 1 4.70 -30.71 -32.73
CA MET A 1 3.95 -29.47 -33.01
C MET A 1 3.06 -29.11 -31.81
N ALA A 2 3.62 -28.55 -30.74
CA ALA A 2 2.83 -28.11 -29.56
C ALA A 2 3.70 -27.19 -28.66
N SER A 3 4.04 -25.98 -29.10
CA SER A 3 4.80 -25.03 -28.27
C SER A 3 4.64 -23.57 -28.71
N ALA A 4 3.41 -23.14 -29.06
CA ALA A 4 3.16 -21.76 -29.48
C ALA A 4 1.85 -21.13 -28.93
N ALA A 5 1.08 -21.84 -28.10
CA ALA A 5 -0.26 -21.39 -27.68
C ALA A 5 -0.34 -20.86 -26.23
N GLU A 6 0.65 -21.11 -25.37
CA GLU A 6 0.60 -20.71 -23.94
C GLU A 6 1.06 -19.26 -23.67
N GLY A 7 1.81 -18.64 -24.58
CA GLY A 7 2.28 -17.25 -24.42
C GLY A 7 1.24 -16.17 -24.73
N ASP A 8 0.24 -16.50 -25.55
CA ASP A 8 -0.77 -15.54 -26.01
C ASP A 8 -1.85 -15.30 -24.94
N VAL A 9 -2.24 -16.36 -24.22
CA VAL A 9 -3.27 -16.30 -23.15
C VAL A 9 -2.82 -15.45 -21.96
N GLY A 10 -1.53 -15.53 -21.57
CA GLY A 10 -0.98 -14.71 -20.50
C GLY A 10 -0.92 -13.22 -20.86
N THR A 11 -0.60 -12.92 -22.12
CA THR A 11 -0.50 -11.54 -22.62
C THR A 11 -1.88 -10.89 -22.73
N VAL A 12 -2.88 -11.63 -23.21
CA VAL A 12 -4.28 -11.15 -23.28
C VAL A 12 -4.87 -10.95 -21.89
N ALA A 13 -4.56 -11.82 -20.91
CA ALA A 13 -5.03 -11.68 -19.54
C ALA A 13 -4.45 -10.44 -18.84
N GLU A 14 -3.16 -10.18 -19.02
CA GLU A 14 -2.50 -8.98 -18.49
C GLU A 14 -2.97 -7.71 -19.21
N LEU A 15 -3.17 -7.76 -20.52
CA LEU A 15 -3.71 -6.62 -21.27
C LEU A 15 -5.17 -6.36 -20.90
N ALA A 16 -5.98 -7.39 -20.65
CA ALA A 16 -7.35 -7.25 -20.16
C ALA A 16 -7.40 -6.70 -18.72
N LYS A 17 -6.45 -7.07 -17.86
CA LYS A 17 -6.28 -6.47 -16.52
C LYS A 17 -5.92 -5.00 -16.64
N VAL A 18 -4.92 -4.65 -17.46
CA VAL A 18 -4.47 -3.27 -17.67
C VAL A 18 -5.60 -2.42 -18.25
N LEU A 19 -6.37 -2.97 -19.19
CA LEU A 19 -7.49 -2.28 -19.83
C LEU A 19 -8.70 -2.15 -18.88
N ARG A 20 -8.99 -3.17 -18.05
CA ARG A 20 -9.96 -3.05 -16.94
C ARG A 20 -9.52 -2.02 -15.90
N PHE A 21 -8.25 -2.01 -15.54
CA PHE A 21 -7.70 -1.08 -14.56
C PHE A 21 -7.75 0.36 -15.11
N GLY A 22 -7.38 0.57 -16.37
CA GLY A 22 -7.50 1.86 -17.04
C GLY A 22 -8.96 2.32 -17.21
N PHE A 23 -9.90 1.40 -17.40
CA PHE A 23 -11.32 1.72 -17.45
C PHE A 23 -11.91 2.08 -16.09
N GLU A 24 -11.50 1.37 -15.02
CA GLU A 24 -11.85 1.71 -13.63
C GLU A 24 -11.33 3.11 -13.27
N GLU A 25 -10.07 3.41 -13.56
CA GLU A 25 -9.44 4.72 -13.34
C GLU A 25 -10.20 5.87 -14.05
N LEU A 26 -10.62 5.65 -15.29
CA LEU A 26 -11.41 6.62 -16.05
C LEU A 26 -12.85 6.78 -15.49
N SER A 27 -13.43 5.72 -14.94
CA SER A 27 -14.74 5.76 -14.28
C SER A 27 -14.68 6.46 -12.93
N LEU A 28 -13.61 6.26 -12.16
CA LEU A 28 -13.38 6.91 -10.86
C LEU A 28 -13.26 8.42 -10.98
N ASN A 29 -12.53 8.90 -12.00
CA ASN A 29 -12.43 10.33 -12.27
C ASN A 29 -13.80 10.96 -12.58
N LYS A 30 -14.65 10.29 -13.36
CA LYS A 30 -16.01 10.76 -13.65
C LYS A 30 -16.92 10.73 -12.42
N LEU A 31 -16.82 9.69 -11.60
CA LEU A 31 -17.57 9.56 -10.35
C LEU A 31 -17.14 10.61 -9.32
N ALA A 32 -15.84 10.79 -9.09
CA ALA A 32 -15.30 11.79 -8.17
C ALA A 32 -15.77 13.21 -8.55
N THR A 33 -15.74 13.53 -9.85
CA THR A 33 -16.24 14.82 -10.37
C THR A 33 -17.75 14.98 -10.17
N SER A 34 -18.53 13.90 -10.31
CA SER A 34 -19.98 13.92 -10.06
C SER A 34 -20.37 14.02 -8.58
N LEU A 35 -19.51 13.50 -7.70
CA LEU A 35 -19.71 13.48 -6.24
C LEU A 35 -19.09 14.68 -5.53
N GLY A 36 -18.34 15.54 -6.23
CA GLY A 36 -17.62 16.67 -5.66
C GLY A 36 -16.53 16.27 -4.65
N ALA A 37 -16.08 15.01 -4.70
CA ALA A 37 -15.11 14.44 -3.75
C ALA A 37 -13.73 14.32 -4.40
N SER A 38 -12.67 14.35 -3.59
CA SER A 38 -11.31 14.09 -4.09
C SER A 38 -11.19 12.63 -4.57
N GLU A 39 -10.57 12.44 -5.73
CA GLU A 39 -10.36 11.13 -6.35
C GLU A 39 -9.67 10.15 -5.39
N GLN A 40 -8.71 10.65 -4.59
CA GLN A 40 -8.00 9.88 -3.57
C GLN A 40 -8.93 9.36 -2.46
N ALA A 41 -9.90 10.16 -2.01
CA ALA A 41 -10.85 9.72 -0.99
C ALA A 41 -11.75 8.60 -1.52
N LEU A 42 -12.16 8.67 -2.78
CA LEU A 42 -12.96 7.62 -3.42
C LEU A 42 -12.18 6.30 -3.53
N ARG A 43 -10.92 6.34 -3.95
CA ARG A 43 -10.02 5.16 -3.98
C ARG A 43 -9.92 4.51 -2.59
N LEU A 44 -9.80 5.34 -1.55
CA LEU A 44 -9.70 4.88 -0.16
C LEU A 44 -10.98 4.20 0.32
N ILE A 45 -12.15 4.78 0.03
CA ILE A 45 -13.45 4.16 0.34
C ILE A 45 -13.59 2.80 -0.36
N ILE A 46 -13.28 2.74 -1.67
CA ILE A 46 -13.35 1.48 -2.43
C ILE A 46 -12.41 0.44 -1.82
N SER A 47 -11.22 0.84 -1.42
CA SER A 47 -10.27 -0.08 -0.79
C SER A 47 -10.75 -0.64 0.55
N ILE A 48 -11.47 0.16 1.36
CA ILE A 48 -12.11 -0.31 2.59
C ILE A 48 -13.21 -1.32 2.26
N PHE A 49 -14.06 -1.02 1.26
CA PHE A 49 -15.08 -1.96 0.81
C PHE A 49 -14.49 -3.27 0.29
N MET A 50 -13.34 -3.22 -0.38
CA MET A 50 -12.60 -4.38 -0.86
C MET A 50 -11.98 -5.22 0.28
N GLY A 51 -11.77 -4.63 1.45
CA GLY A 51 -11.33 -5.35 2.65
C GLY A 51 -12.33 -6.41 3.14
N TYR A 52 -13.64 -6.15 3.01
CA TYR A 52 -14.68 -7.10 3.43
C TYR A 52 -14.71 -8.41 2.63
N PRO A 53 -14.74 -8.43 1.27
CA PRO A 53 -14.69 -9.67 0.51
C PRO A 53 -13.37 -10.41 0.72
N LEU A 54 -12.25 -9.70 0.89
CA LEU A 54 -10.96 -10.32 1.23
C LEU A 54 -10.99 -11.00 2.60
N ALA A 55 -11.64 -10.39 3.60
CA ALA A 55 -11.82 -10.99 4.92
C ALA A 55 -12.70 -12.25 4.87
N VAL A 56 -13.75 -12.24 4.03
CA VAL A 56 -14.59 -13.43 3.79
C VAL A 56 -13.78 -14.52 3.10
N PHE A 57 -12.99 -14.19 2.07
CA PHE A 57 -12.11 -15.14 1.39
C PHE A 57 -11.09 -15.76 2.36
N TYR A 58 -10.45 -14.93 3.18
CA TYR A 58 -9.54 -15.39 4.23
C TYR A 58 -10.22 -16.39 5.17
N ARG A 59 -11.40 -16.04 5.69
CA ARG A 59 -12.14 -16.90 6.62
C ARG A 59 -12.60 -18.22 6.00
N ARG A 60 -12.93 -18.22 4.71
CA ARG A 60 -13.50 -19.41 4.03
C ARG A 60 -12.44 -20.37 3.52
N TYR A 61 -11.28 -19.87 3.06
CA TYR A 61 -10.27 -20.69 2.37
C TYR A 61 -8.93 -20.81 3.11
N LEU A 62 -8.59 -19.86 3.98
CA LEU A 62 -7.25 -19.76 4.61
C LEU A 62 -7.25 -20.02 6.13
N PHE A 63 -8.42 -20.04 6.78
CA PHE A 63 -8.55 -20.09 8.25
C PHE A 63 -8.02 -21.37 8.94
N PHE A 64 -7.66 -22.41 8.19
CA PHE A 64 -7.05 -23.65 8.69
C PHE A 64 -5.82 -24.10 7.89
N LYS A 65 -5.24 -23.19 7.10
CA LYS A 65 -4.06 -23.49 6.28
C LYS A 65 -2.77 -23.10 7.00
N ASP A 66 -1.67 -23.51 6.40
CA ASP A 66 -0.32 -23.19 6.86
C ASP A 66 -0.15 -21.68 7.10
N THR A 67 0.46 -21.34 8.23
CA THR A 67 0.74 -19.96 8.69
C THR A 67 1.48 -19.14 7.62
N TYR A 68 2.37 -19.77 6.85
CA TYR A 68 3.09 -19.12 5.76
C TYR A 68 2.14 -18.58 4.68
N LEU A 69 1.12 -19.35 4.29
CA LEU A 69 0.14 -18.94 3.28
C LEU A 69 -0.70 -17.76 3.77
N ILE A 70 -1.01 -17.74 5.07
CA ILE A 70 -1.76 -16.64 5.69
C ILE A 70 -0.94 -15.34 5.66
N HIS A 71 0.34 -15.39 6.02
CA HIS A 71 1.22 -14.21 5.99
C HIS A 71 1.48 -13.71 4.56
N LEU A 72 1.67 -14.63 3.62
CA LEU A 72 1.87 -14.28 2.21
C LEU A 72 0.61 -13.61 1.65
N PHE A 73 -0.58 -14.18 1.93
CA PHE A 73 -1.86 -13.58 1.53
C PHE A 73 -2.00 -12.16 2.09
N HIS A 74 -1.87 -11.96 3.41
CA HIS A 74 -2.03 -10.64 4.02
C HIS A 74 -1.01 -9.62 3.50
N THR A 75 0.25 -10.03 3.34
CA THR A 75 1.30 -9.16 2.80
C THR A 75 0.99 -8.76 1.36
N PHE A 76 0.61 -9.71 0.52
CA PHE A 76 0.31 -9.45 -0.89
C PHE A 76 -0.94 -8.57 -1.04
N THR A 77 -2.05 -8.94 -0.41
CA THR A 77 -3.31 -8.17 -0.51
C THR A 77 -3.16 -6.78 0.11
N GLY A 78 -2.45 -6.67 1.24
CA GLY A 78 -2.18 -5.38 1.89
C GLY A 78 -1.32 -4.47 1.01
N LEU A 79 -0.28 -5.02 0.37
CA LEU A 79 0.58 -4.26 -0.54
C LEU A 79 -0.16 -3.84 -1.82
N SER A 80 -0.99 -4.72 -2.39
CA SER A 80 -1.82 -4.40 -3.57
C SER A 80 -2.80 -3.27 -3.28
N ILE A 81 -3.47 -3.29 -2.12
CA ILE A 81 -4.39 -2.23 -1.70
C ILE A 81 -3.63 -0.91 -1.48
N ALA A 82 -2.46 -0.97 -0.85
CA ALA A 82 -1.67 0.22 -0.61
C ALA A 82 -1.14 0.83 -1.91
N TYR A 83 -0.76 0.01 -2.90
CA TYR A 83 -0.38 0.47 -4.23
C TYR A 83 -1.56 1.09 -4.99
N PHE A 84 -2.76 0.52 -4.89
CA PHE A 84 -3.97 1.11 -5.49
C PHE A 84 -4.31 2.51 -4.94
N ASN A 85 -4.06 2.73 -3.64
CA ASN A 85 -4.36 4.01 -2.98
C ASN A 85 -3.32 5.10 -3.25
N PHE A 86 -2.03 4.76 -3.20
CA PHE A 86 -0.95 5.76 -3.20
C PHE A 86 -0.01 5.66 -4.42
N GLY A 87 -0.17 4.64 -5.26
CA GLY A 87 0.68 4.38 -6.42
C GLY A 87 2.16 4.30 -6.06
N ASN A 88 2.99 5.01 -6.83
CA ASN A 88 4.44 5.02 -6.65
C ASN A 88 4.92 5.75 -5.38
N GLN A 89 4.06 6.54 -4.73
CA GLN A 89 4.43 7.24 -3.49
C GLN A 89 4.60 6.27 -2.30
N LEU A 90 4.11 5.04 -2.45
CA LEU A 90 4.30 3.95 -1.50
C LEU A 90 5.78 3.61 -1.23
N TYR A 91 6.68 3.96 -2.15
CA TYR A 91 8.12 3.78 -1.98
C TYR A 91 8.65 4.43 -0.69
N HIS A 92 8.16 5.63 -0.34
CA HIS A 92 8.58 6.33 0.87
C HIS A 92 8.29 5.52 2.14
N SER A 93 7.10 4.92 2.22
CA SER A 93 6.71 4.09 3.36
C SER A 93 7.49 2.78 3.41
N LEU A 94 7.73 2.12 2.27
CA LEU A 94 8.54 0.90 2.22
C LEU A 94 9.99 1.15 2.64
N LEU A 95 10.59 2.26 2.17
CA LEU A 95 11.95 2.63 2.52
C LEU A 95 12.10 2.82 4.03
N CYS A 96 11.14 3.49 4.69
CA CYS A 96 11.14 3.62 6.15
C CYS A 96 11.03 2.28 6.87
N ILE A 97 10.19 1.35 6.39
CA ILE A 97 10.09 0.00 6.98
C ILE A 97 11.42 -0.75 6.87
N VAL A 98 12.06 -0.70 5.70
CA VAL A 98 13.35 -1.38 5.46
C VAL A 98 14.45 -0.78 6.32
N LEU A 99 14.54 0.56 6.39
CA LEU A 99 15.52 1.22 7.25
C LEU A 99 15.29 0.92 8.72
N GLN A 100 14.03 0.90 9.18
CA GLN A 100 13.70 0.51 10.53
C GLN A 100 14.12 -0.93 10.84
N PHE A 101 13.84 -1.85 9.92
CA PHE A 101 14.28 -3.23 10.04
C PHE A 101 15.81 -3.35 10.12
N LEU A 102 16.55 -2.57 9.31
CA LEU A 102 18.01 -2.54 9.35
C LEU A 102 18.54 -1.98 10.66
N ILE A 103 17.96 -0.89 11.18
CA ILE A 103 18.34 -0.31 12.48
C ILE A 103 18.18 -1.36 13.59
N LEU A 104 17.02 -2.02 13.64
CA LEU A 104 16.77 -3.07 14.63
C LEU A 104 17.70 -4.27 14.46
N ARG A 105 18.03 -4.66 13.22
CA ARG A 105 18.90 -5.79 12.94
C ARG A 105 20.38 -5.50 13.26
N LEU A 106 20.84 -4.26 13.07
CA LEU A 106 22.23 -3.87 13.28
C LEU A 106 22.51 -3.43 14.73
N MET A 107 21.60 -2.64 15.32
CA MET A 107 21.79 -2.04 16.65
C MET A 107 21.10 -2.81 17.78
N GLY A 108 20.18 -3.72 17.44
CA GLY A 108 19.50 -4.59 18.41
C GLY A 108 18.66 -3.83 19.44
N ARG A 109 18.51 -4.42 20.63
CA ARG A 109 17.69 -3.89 21.75
C ARG A 109 18.45 -2.85 22.58
N THR A 110 19.00 -1.83 21.93
CA THR A 110 19.78 -0.77 22.61
C THR A 110 19.01 0.54 22.67
N VAL A 111 19.28 1.37 23.68
CA VAL A 111 18.71 2.73 23.80
C VAL A 111 19.11 3.59 22.60
N THR A 112 20.31 3.37 22.06
CA THR A 112 20.79 4.03 20.84
C THR A 112 19.92 3.67 19.63
N ALA A 113 19.51 2.41 19.47
CA ALA A 113 18.59 2.01 18.40
C ALA A 113 17.24 2.73 18.48
N VAL A 114 16.70 2.90 19.70
CA VAL A 114 15.43 3.60 19.94
C VAL A 114 15.56 5.09 19.60
N LEU A 115 16.62 5.76 20.05
CA LEU A 115 16.88 7.16 19.74
C LEU A 115 17.08 7.38 18.23
N THR A 116 17.87 6.52 17.58
CA THR A 116 18.11 6.61 16.13
C THR A 116 16.81 6.40 15.35
N THR A 117 16.00 5.41 15.72
CA THR A 117 14.66 5.16 15.14
C THR A 117 13.78 6.40 15.27
N TYR A 118 13.68 6.96 16.48
CA TYR A 118 12.85 8.13 16.76
C TYR A 118 13.28 9.33 15.92
N CYS A 119 14.58 9.67 15.95
CA CYS A 119 15.12 10.81 15.21
C CYS A 119 14.92 10.64 13.70
N PHE A 120 15.22 9.45 13.16
CA PHE A 120 15.09 9.17 11.74
C PHE A 120 13.63 9.29 11.28
N GLN A 121 12.73 8.58 11.97
CA GLN A 121 11.34 8.47 11.56
C GLN A 121 10.60 9.81 11.73
N MET A 122 10.94 10.59 12.77
CA MET A 122 10.39 11.93 12.97
C MET A 122 10.93 12.94 11.97
N ALA A 123 12.24 12.93 11.69
CA ALA A 123 12.84 13.81 10.69
C ALA A 123 12.29 13.55 9.29
N TYR A 124 12.13 12.28 8.91
CA TYR A 124 11.57 11.90 7.62
C TYR A 124 10.11 12.34 7.46
N LEU A 125 9.30 12.18 8.51
CA LEU A 125 7.93 12.65 8.51
C LEU A 125 7.85 14.18 8.40
N LEU A 126 8.69 14.91 9.15
CA LEU A 126 8.74 16.37 9.09
C LEU A 126 9.16 16.88 7.70
N ALA A 127 10.18 16.26 7.11
CA ALA A 127 10.59 16.56 5.74
C ALA A 127 9.46 16.27 4.74
N GLY A 128 8.77 15.14 4.89
CA GLY A 128 7.62 14.78 4.07
C GLY A 128 6.54 15.86 4.12
N TYR A 129 6.15 16.33 5.31
CA TYR A 129 5.19 17.43 5.46
C TYR A 129 5.71 18.74 4.87
N TYR A 130 6.98 19.07 5.06
CA TYR A 130 7.57 20.29 4.51
C TYR A 130 7.52 20.34 2.98
N TYR A 131 7.93 19.26 2.30
CA TYR A 131 7.88 19.16 0.84
C TYR A 131 6.46 19.02 0.30
N THR A 132 5.53 18.52 1.12
CA THR A 132 4.17 18.20 0.72
C THR A 132 3.17 19.30 1.06
N ALA A 133 3.56 20.30 1.85
CA ALA A 133 2.74 21.43 2.28
C ALA A 133 2.35 22.32 1.10
N THR A 134 1.29 21.92 0.40
CA THR A 134 0.56 22.74 -0.56
C THR A 134 -0.75 23.15 0.12
N GLY A 135 -1.24 24.37 -0.12
CA GLY A 135 -2.44 24.91 0.57
C GLY A 135 -3.76 24.18 0.29
N ASN A 136 -3.74 23.08 -0.46
CA ASN A 136 -4.88 22.21 -0.72
C ASN A 136 -4.75 20.94 0.12
N TYR A 137 -5.81 20.59 0.84
CA TYR A 137 -5.89 19.36 1.62
C TYR A 137 -5.93 18.15 0.67
N ASP A 138 -4.83 17.40 0.61
CA ASP A 138 -4.66 16.26 -0.29
C ASP A 138 -4.20 15.05 0.52
N ILE A 139 -4.80 13.88 0.28
CA ILE A 139 -4.52 12.64 1.01
C ILE A 139 -3.22 12.03 0.45
N LYS A 140 -2.09 12.56 0.91
CA LYS A 140 -0.76 12.16 0.42
C LYS A 140 -0.19 11.01 1.24
N TRP A 141 0.90 10.43 0.74
CA TRP A 141 1.67 9.36 1.38
C TRP A 141 2.14 9.67 2.83
N THR A 142 2.13 10.94 3.24
CA THR A 142 2.47 11.38 4.60
C THR A 142 1.45 10.93 5.65
N MET A 143 0.19 10.71 5.26
CA MET A 143 -0.88 10.30 6.16
C MET A 143 -0.73 8.85 6.67
N PRO A 144 -0.57 7.81 5.81
CA PRO A 144 -0.26 6.47 6.28
C PRO A 144 1.13 6.39 6.94
N HIS A 145 2.08 7.22 6.49
CA HIS A 145 3.42 7.29 7.07
C HIS A 145 3.37 7.73 8.54
N CYS A 146 2.46 8.63 8.92
CA CYS A 146 2.26 9.03 10.31
C CYS A 146 1.84 7.85 11.21
N VAL A 147 0.83 7.08 10.78
CA VAL A 147 0.37 5.91 11.52
C VAL A 147 1.47 4.84 11.62
N LEU A 148 2.24 4.68 10.56
CA LEU A 148 3.39 3.79 10.54
C LEU A 148 4.47 4.24 11.53
N THR A 149 4.83 5.52 11.55
CA THR A 149 5.78 6.10 12.51
C THR A 149 5.39 5.80 13.96
N LEU A 150 4.11 5.98 14.30
CA LEU A 150 3.61 5.68 15.64
C LEU A 150 3.78 4.19 16.00
N LYS A 151 3.58 3.29 15.05
CA LYS A 151 3.80 1.84 15.24
C LYS A 151 5.27 1.43 15.32
N LEU A 152 6.17 2.19 14.70
CA LEU A 152 7.60 1.84 14.67
C LEU A 152 8.38 2.42 15.86
N ILE A 153 7.88 3.50 16.46
CA ILE A 153 8.49 4.16 17.62
C ILE A 153 7.99 3.56 18.95
N GLY A 154 6.72 3.14 19.03
CA GLY A 154 6.09 2.56 20.23
C GLY A 154 6.34 1.07 20.36
#